data_AF-A0A7Z9QTS2-F1
#
_entry.id   AF-A0A7Z9QTS2-F1
#
_cell.length_a   1.000
_cell.length_b   1.000
_cell.length_c   1.000
_cell.angle_alpha   90.00
_cell.angle_beta   90.00
_cell.angle_gamma   90.00
#
_symmetry.space_group_name_H-M   'P 1'
#
loop_
_entity.id
_entity.type
_entity.pdbx_description
1 polymer ?
#
loop_
_entity_poly.entity_id
_entity_poly.type
_entity_poly.pdbx_seq_one_letter_code
_entity_poly.pdbx_strand_id
1 'polypeptide(L)'
;MKKVSREQAIQIAKECYQSKQYRQVTQILQRLIQYGVQDDDIYLLMGHAYYCLGQYQQAIQAYLNGIQIADSAVCHANLGDAHVQQGCYNDAIDSYSKATAINPDFPAVHLNLIYAYSVAQQTENAIRMCGQVLSNKCDSNSLEVALQSEYTRNSPSPNYLSLIGLYNKLHVDGDLNSKEEAKEVYAGRSIMHWINQIKNLIALTDSQDLLDYGSGKGFQYHNLSLEGDDQIRYQSLQDYWKVDEICCYNPTYPPHQKFPQKRYDIVISTDVLEHCHQEDIKWIIDEIFGLAKKCVFATIACFVAQRLLPNGENAHCTIRLGVW
;
A
#
# COMPACT_ATOMS: atom_id res chain seq x y z
N MET A 1 10.61 27.23 -45.31
CA MET A 1 10.13 26.43 -44.17
C MET A 1 8.64 26.68 -44.02
N LYS A 2 7.80 25.63 -44.04
CA LYS A 2 6.34 25.79 -43.86
C LYS A 2 6.09 26.38 -42.47
N LYS A 3 5.35 27.49 -42.39
CA LYS A 3 4.85 28.02 -41.11
C LYS A 3 3.88 26.97 -40.56
N VAL A 4 4.27 26.33 -39.45
CA VAL A 4 3.40 25.43 -38.70
C VAL A 4 2.37 26.29 -37.96
N SER A 5 1.08 25.97 -38.04
CA SER A 5 0.06 26.71 -37.29
C SER A 5 0.16 26.42 -35.78
N ARG A 6 -0.45 27.27 -34.93
CA ARG A 6 -0.51 27.04 -33.46
C ARG A 6 -1.05 25.65 -33.13
N GLU A 7 -2.18 25.29 -33.74
CA GLU A 7 -2.85 24.00 -33.54
C GLU A 7 -1.96 22.82 -33.95
N GLN A 8 -1.28 22.93 -35.10
CA GLN A 8 -0.34 21.91 -35.55
C GLN A 8 0.83 21.75 -34.58
N ALA A 9 1.36 22.84 -34.03
CA ALA A 9 2.44 22.79 -33.06
C ALA A 9 2.02 22.13 -31.74
N ILE A 10 0.80 22.39 -31.25
CA ILE A 10 0.25 21.73 -30.07
C ILE A 10 0.09 20.22 -30.33
N GLN A 11 -0.42 19.85 -31.50
CA GLN A 11 -0.59 18.45 -31.87
C GLN A 11 0.76 17.71 -31.93
N ILE A 12 1.77 18.32 -32.56
CA ILE A 12 3.14 17.77 -32.58
C ILE A 12 3.69 17.63 -31.16
N ALA A 13 3.46 18.61 -30.28
CA ALA A 13 3.89 18.51 -28.88
C ALA A 13 3.22 17.32 -28.15
N LYS A 14 1.93 17.07 -28.38
CA LYS A 14 1.21 15.91 -27.82
C LYS A 14 1.77 14.59 -28.35
N GLU A 15 2.07 14.49 -29.64
CA GLU A 15 2.68 13.30 -30.26
C GLU A 15 4.11 13.05 -29.76
N CYS A 16 4.91 14.10 -29.62
CA CYS A 16 6.22 14.03 -28.99
C CYS A 16 6.11 13.55 -27.54
N TYR A 17 5.11 14.01 -26.79
CA TYR A 17 4.86 13.57 -25.41
C TYR A 17 4.53 12.08 -25.34
N GLN A 18 3.61 11.59 -26.18
CA GLN A 18 3.29 10.16 -26.29
C GLN A 18 4.51 9.32 -26.68
N SER A 19 5.39 9.88 -27.50
CA SER A 19 6.66 9.27 -27.89
C SER A 19 7.78 9.43 -26.84
N LYS A 20 7.47 9.96 -25.65
CA LYS A 20 8.40 10.24 -24.54
C LYS A 20 9.54 11.20 -24.90
N GLN A 21 9.38 12.01 -25.94
CA GLN A 21 10.37 13.00 -26.41
C GLN A 21 10.22 14.32 -25.64
N TYR A 22 10.27 14.27 -24.31
CA TYR A 22 9.87 15.38 -23.44
C TYR A 22 10.69 16.67 -23.64
N ARG A 23 11.97 16.57 -24.02
CA ARG A 23 12.79 17.76 -24.35
C ARG A 23 12.27 18.51 -25.57
N GLN A 24 11.75 17.79 -26.57
CA GLN A 24 11.16 18.44 -27.74
C GLN A 24 9.82 19.07 -27.38
N VAL A 25 9.02 18.42 -26.52
CA VAL A 25 7.77 18.97 -25.99
C VAL A 25 8.03 20.33 -25.36
N THR A 26 8.97 20.43 -24.41
CA THR A 26 9.25 21.70 -23.73
C THR A 26 9.75 22.78 -24.70
N GLN A 27 10.60 22.44 -25.68
CA GLN A 27 11.05 23.40 -26.70
C GLN A 27 9.91 23.93 -27.57
N ILE A 28 8.99 23.07 -28.00
CA ILE A 28 7.83 23.47 -28.81
C ILE A 28 6.91 24.38 -28.00
N LEU A 29 6.55 23.97 -26.79
CA LEU A 29 5.63 24.72 -25.93
C LEU A 29 6.23 26.05 -25.47
N GLN A 30 7.52 26.11 -25.13
CA GLN A 30 8.22 27.37 -24.84
C GLN A 30 8.12 28.37 -25.99
N ARG A 31 8.28 27.92 -27.25
CA ARG A 31 8.13 28.79 -28.41
C ARG A 31 6.70 29.30 -28.54
N LEU A 32 5.69 28.45 -28.33
CA LEU A 32 4.28 28.87 -28.36
C LEU A 32 4.00 29.97 -27.32
N ILE A 33 4.52 29.79 -26.10
CA ILE A 33 4.39 30.79 -25.02
C ILE A 33 5.09 32.10 -25.41
N GLN A 34 6.29 32.05 -26.01
CA GLN A 34 7.01 33.25 -26.49
C GLN A 34 6.24 34.02 -27.58
N TYR A 35 5.43 33.34 -28.39
CA TYR A 35 4.53 33.96 -29.37
C TYR A 35 3.20 34.44 -28.77
N GLY A 36 3.09 34.49 -27.44
CA GLY A 36 1.94 35.05 -26.72
C GLY A 36 0.79 34.07 -26.52
N VAL A 37 1.01 32.78 -26.73
CA VAL A 37 -0.02 31.78 -26.43
C VAL A 37 -0.12 31.60 -24.90
N GLN A 38 -1.26 31.97 -24.34
CA GLN A 38 -1.63 31.75 -22.94
C GLN A 38 -2.80 30.78 -22.90
N ASP A 39 -2.54 29.58 -22.39
CA ASP A 39 -3.45 28.45 -22.42
C ASP A 39 -3.02 27.49 -21.30
N ASP A 40 -3.91 27.17 -20.36
CA ASP A 40 -3.60 26.33 -19.20
C ASP A 40 -3.21 24.90 -19.61
N ASP A 41 -3.81 24.35 -20.67
CA ASP A 41 -3.44 23.02 -21.21
C ASP A 41 -1.99 22.99 -21.70
N ILE A 42 -1.48 24.09 -22.24
CA ILE A 42 -0.08 24.20 -22.68
C ILE A 42 0.86 24.20 -21.47
N TYR A 43 0.53 24.95 -20.43
CA TYR A 43 1.32 24.98 -19.21
C TYR A 43 1.26 23.64 -18.47
N LEU A 44 0.10 22.98 -18.45
CA LEU A 44 -0.07 21.63 -17.90
C LEU A 44 0.82 20.63 -18.62
N LEU A 45 0.74 20.55 -19.96
CA LEU A 45 1.56 19.63 -20.77
C LEU A 45 3.06 19.93 -20.64
N MET A 46 3.44 21.21 -20.56
CA MET A 46 4.83 21.62 -20.34
C MET A 46 5.31 21.18 -18.95
N GLY A 47 4.48 21.34 -17.93
CA GLY A 47 4.76 20.88 -16.57
C GLY A 47 4.95 19.36 -16.51
N HIS A 48 4.07 18.58 -17.17
CA HIS A 48 4.20 17.13 -17.28
C HIS A 48 5.52 16.73 -17.94
N ALA A 49 5.87 17.39 -19.05
CA ALA A 49 7.12 17.10 -19.74
C ALA A 49 8.35 17.41 -18.86
N TYR A 50 8.34 18.50 -18.10
CA TYR A 50 9.40 18.79 -17.13
C TYR A 50 9.45 17.78 -15.99
N TYR A 51 8.30 17.36 -15.47
CA TYR A 51 8.20 16.34 -14.45
C TYR A 51 8.83 15.02 -14.92
N CYS A 52 8.50 14.56 -16.13
CA CYS A 52 9.09 13.37 -16.73
C CYS A 52 10.60 13.49 -17.01
N LEU A 53 11.14 14.71 -17.09
CA LEU A 53 12.57 14.97 -17.22
C LEU A 53 13.29 15.06 -15.86
N GLY A 54 12.57 14.92 -14.73
CA GLY A 54 13.12 15.15 -13.38
C GLY A 54 13.37 16.63 -13.07
N GLN A 55 12.84 17.54 -13.89
CA GLN A 55 13.02 18.98 -13.78
C GLN A 55 11.89 19.59 -12.95
N TYR A 56 11.80 19.19 -11.68
CA TYR A 56 10.64 19.46 -10.84
C TYR A 56 10.41 20.96 -10.59
N GLN A 57 11.47 21.77 -10.49
CA GLN A 57 11.32 23.22 -10.29
C GLN A 57 10.65 23.90 -11.51
N GLN A 58 11.04 23.48 -12.72
CA GLN A 58 10.41 23.96 -13.95
C GLN A 58 8.98 23.45 -14.09
N ALA A 59 8.72 22.21 -13.65
CA ALA A 59 7.37 21.65 -13.61
C ALA A 59 6.45 22.48 -12.69
N ILE A 60 6.92 22.78 -11.47
CA ILE A 60 6.23 23.63 -10.50
C ILE A 60 5.88 24.98 -11.12
N GLN A 61 6.85 25.67 -11.73
CA GLN A 61 6.60 26.97 -12.35
C GLN A 61 5.59 26.87 -13.50
N ALA A 62 5.67 25.81 -14.32
CA ALA A 62 4.72 25.60 -15.40
C ALA A 62 3.30 25.40 -14.85
N TYR A 63 3.10 24.52 -13.85
CA TYR A 63 1.79 24.31 -13.24
C TYR A 63 1.25 25.58 -12.57
N LEU A 64 2.08 26.34 -11.86
CA LEU A 64 1.68 27.62 -11.26
C LEU A 64 1.22 28.63 -12.32
N ASN A 65 1.90 28.71 -13.47
CA ASN A 65 1.47 29.57 -14.57
C ASN A 65 0.15 29.08 -15.18
N GLY A 66 -0.07 27.77 -15.28
CA GLY A 66 -1.36 27.20 -15.69
C GLY A 66 -2.49 27.56 -14.71
N ILE A 67 -2.23 27.44 -13.40
CA ILE A 67 -3.18 27.80 -12.33
C ILE A 67 -3.56 29.28 -12.37
N GLN A 68 -2.64 30.17 -12.78
CA GLN A 68 -2.93 31.59 -12.97
C GLN A 68 -3.92 31.86 -14.11
N ILE A 69 -4.00 30.97 -15.11
CA ILE A 69 -4.93 31.09 -16.24
C ILE A 69 -6.28 30.47 -15.87
N ALA A 70 -6.27 29.25 -15.33
CA ALA A 70 -7.46 28.55 -14.88
C ALA A 70 -7.18 27.77 -13.60
N ASP A 71 -8.06 27.93 -12.60
CA ASP A 71 -7.97 27.20 -11.33
C ASP A 71 -8.37 25.73 -11.53
N SER A 72 -7.42 24.93 -11.99
CA SER A 72 -7.63 23.55 -12.40
C SER A 72 -7.18 22.56 -11.32
N ALA A 73 -8.08 21.65 -10.94
CA ALA A 73 -7.76 20.50 -10.08
C ALA A 73 -6.56 19.68 -10.59
N VAL A 74 -6.46 19.48 -11.90
CA VAL A 74 -5.38 18.69 -12.52
C VAL A 74 -4.01 19.37 -12.35
N CYS A 75 -3.90 20.66 -12.65
CA CYS A 75 -2.69 21.44 -12.36
C CYS A 75 -2.28 21.41 -10.89
N HIS A 76 -3.23 21.60 -9.95
CA HIS A 76 -2.92 21.50 -8.51
C HIS A 76 -2.46 20.09 -8.10
N ALA A 77 -3.07 19.04 -8.65
CA ALA A 77 -2.64 17.66 -8.38
C ALA A 77 -1.21 17.42 -8.84
N ASN A 78 -0.88 17.81 -10.08
CA ASN A 78 0.47 17.61 -10.62
C ASN A 78 1.51 18.54 -9.96
N LEU A 79 1.09 19.72 -9.47
CA LEU A 79 1.92 20.56 -8.62
C LEU A 79 2.26 19.86 -7.30
N GLY A 80 1.29 19.19 -6.68
CA GLY A 80 1.51 18.35 -5.51
C GLY A 80 2.51 17.23 -5.77
N ASP A 81 2.38 16.52 -6.90
CA ASP A 81 3.32 15.47 -7.30
C ASP A 81 4.75 16.02 -7.43
N ALA A 82 4.92 17.19 -8.05
CA ALA A 82 6.22 17.82 -8.18
C ALA A 82 6.84 18.23 -6.82
N HIS A 83 6.02 18.71 -5.88
CA HIS A 83 6.46 18.99 -4.52
C HIS A 83 6.86 17.72 -3.75
N VAL A 84 6.12 16.62 -3.91
CA VAL A 84 6.50 15.30 -3.35
C VAL A 84 7.88 14.88 -3.82
N GLN A 85 8.19 15.02 -5.12
CA GLN A 85 9.50 14.67 -5.67
C GLN A 85 10.65 15.54 -5.12
N GLN A 86 10.35 16.75 -4.66
CA GLN A 86 11.32 17.63 -3.99
C GLN A 86 11.40 17.40 -2.46
N GLY A 87 10.57 16.52 -1.90
CA GLY A 87 10.46 16.34 -0.44
C GLY A 87 9.71 17.47 0.27
N CYS A 88 9.06 18.38 -0.48
CA CYS A 88 8.29 19.51 0.03
C CYS A 88 6.86 19.06 0.39
N TYR A 89 6.72 18.17 1.38
CA TYR A 89 5.45 17.48 1.63
C TYR A 89 4.31 18.40 2.11
N ASN A 90 4.59 19.49 2.82
CA ASN A 90 3.56 20.45 3.23
C ASN A 90 2.98 21.21 2.02
N ASP A 91 3.83 21.64 1.07
CA ASP A 91 3.37 22.29 -0.16
C ASP A 91 2.57 21.30 -1.04
N ALA A 92 2.95 20.02 -1.02
CA ALA A 92 2.19 18.97 -1.68
C ALA A 92 0.79 18.80 -1.06
N ILE A 93 0.69 18.78 0.28
CA ILE A 93 -0.58 18.74 1.01
C ILE A 93 -1.48 19.91 0.60
N ASP A 94 -0.95 21.13 0.57
CA ASP A 94 -1.71 22.32 0.17
C ASP A 94 -2.23 22.21 -1.27
N SER A 95 -1.38 21.73 -2.17
CA SER A 95 -1.71 21.57 -3.59
C SER A 95 -2.77 20.48 -3.80
N TYR A 96 -2.59 19.30 -3.20
CA TYR A 96 -3.60 18.23 -3.27
C TYR A 96 -4.92 18.61 -2.58
N SER A 97 -4.87 19.38 -1.49
CA SER A 97 -6.06 19.88 -0.80
C SER A 97 -6.87 20.83 -1.70
N LYS A 98 -6.20 21.71 -2.45
CA LYS A 98 -6.87 22.54 -3.47
C LYS A 98 -7.45 21.70 -4.60
N ALA A 99 -6.70 20.71 -5.10
CA ALA A 99 -7.19 19.82 -6.15
C ALA A 99 -8.45 19.05 -5.74
N THR A 100 -8.49 18.52 -4.52
CA THR A 100 -9.67 17.81 -3.98
C THR A 100 -10.83 18.74 -3.63
N ALA A 101 -10.57 20.01 -3.30
CA ALA A 101 -11.62 21.02 -3.13
C ALA A 101 -12.29 21.39 -4.47
N ILE A 102 -11.51 21.48 -5.55
CA ILE A 102 -12.02 21.81 -6.90
C ILE A 102 -12.72 20.59 -7.51
N ASN A 103 -12.12 19.40 -7.41
CA ASN A 103 -12.74 18.15 -7.84
C ASN A 103 -12.77 17.13 -6.69
N PRO A 104 -13.87 17.08 -5.93
CA PRO A 104 -14.05 16.10 -4.86
C PRO A 104 -14.03 14.64 -5.34
N ASP A 105 -14.35 14.37 -6.61
CA ASP A 105 -14.29 13.03 -7.20
C ASP A 105 -13.02 12.80 -8.02
N PHE A 106 -11.87 13.03 -7.38
CA PHE A 106 -10.56 12.74 -7.97
C PHE A 106 -9.81 11.67 -7.16
N PRO A 107 -10.14 10.37 -7.31
CA PRO A 107 -9.64 9.29 -6.44
C PRO A 107 -8.12 9.26 -6.27
N ALA A 108 -7.37 9.43 -7.37
CA ALA A 108 -5.91 9.42 -7.35
C ALA A 108 -5.32 10.49 -6.43
N VAL A 109 -5.91 11.68 -6.39
CA VAL A 109 -5.41 12.81 -5.57
C VAL A 109 -5.66 12.56 -4.09
N HIS A 110 -6.78 11.93 -3.74
CA HIS A 110 -7.05 11.57 -2.35
C HIS A 110 -6.00 10.61 -1.79
N LEU A 111 -5.57 9.62 -2.59
CA LEU A 111 -4.49 8.71 -2.23
C LEU A 111 -3.14 9.44 -2.11
N ASN A 112 -2.83 10.34 -3.04
CA ASN A 112 -1.61 11.14 -2.98
C ASN A 112 -1.59 12.07 -1.76
N LEU A 113 -2.75 12.63 -1.36
CA LEU A 113 -2.89 13.42 -0.14
C LEU A 113 -2.69 12.60 1.13
N ILE A 114 -3.26 11.39 1.20
CA ILE A 114 -3.01 10.43 2.30
C ILE A 114 -1.51 10.12 2.41
N TYR A 115 -0.87 9.85 1.26
CA TYR A 115 0.57 9.61 1.22
C TYR A 115 1.34 10.84 1.74
N ALA A 116 1.03 12.04 1.24
CA ALA A 116 1.68 13.28 1.65
C ALA A 116 1.53 13.54 3.16
N TYR A 117 0.33 13.34 3.73
CA TYR A 117 0.11 13.41 5.18
C TYR A 117 0.95 12.38 5.94
N SER A 118 1.04 11.15 5.43
CA SER A 118 1.79 10.07 6.07
C SER A 118 3.29 10.37 6.14
N VAL A 119 3.90 10.82 5.03
CA VAL A 119 5.33 11.16 4.99
C VAL A 119 5.65 12.46 5.72
N ALA A 120 4.70 13.40 5.80
CA ALA A 120 4.79 14.61 6.61
C ALA A 120 4.57 14.35 8.12
N GLN A 121 4.40 13.09 8.55
CA GLN A 121 4.10 12.69 9.92
C GLN A 121 2.80 13.28 10.50
N GLN A 122 1.87 13.68 9.63
CA GLN A 122 0.54 14.12 10.00
C GLN A 122 -0.42 12.92 10.06
N THR A 123 -0.12 11.96 10.93
CA THR A 123 -0.78 10.66 11.00
C THR A 123 -2.29 10.76 11.24
N GLU A 124 -2.75 11.67 12.10
CA GLU A 124 -4.17 11.88 12.35
C GLU A 124 -4.92 12.35 11.09
N ASN A 125 -4.33 13.26 10.32
CA ASN A 125 -4.90 13.73 9.07
C ASN A 125 -4.94 12.62 8.01
N ALA A 126 -3.88 11.81 7.91
CA ALA A 126 -3.85 10.64 7.03
C ALA A 126 -4.98 9.65 7.37
N ILE A 127 -5.13 9.29 8.66
CA ILE A 127 -6.18 8.36 9.12
C ILE A 127 -7.57 8.92 8.84
N ARG A 128 -7.81 10.20 9.16
CA ARG A 128 -9.09 10.86 8.90
C ARG A 128 -9.41 10.84 7.40
N MET A 129 -8.43 11.15 6.56
CA MET A 129 -8.60 11.17 5.11
C MET A 129 -8.87 9.77 4.55
N CYS A 130 -8.13 8.75 5.02
CA CYS A 130 -8.42 7.35 4.74
C CYS A 130 -9.87 7.01 5.07
N GLY A 131 -10.35 7.40 6.26
CA GLY A 131 -11.72 7.19 6.68
C GLY A 131 -12.75 7.83 5.74
N GLN A 132 -12.52 9.07 5.29
CA GLN A 132 -13.40 9.78 4.35
C GLN A 132 -13.41 9.16 2.95
N VAL A 133 -12.25 8.76 2.45
CA VAL A 133 -12.12 8.08 1.15
C VAL A 133 -12.84 6.75 1.20
N LEU A 134 -12.63 5.97 2.27
CA LEU A 134 -13.32 4.71 2.49
C LEU A 134 -14.82 4.91 2.66
N SER A 135 -15.29 5.92 3.41
CA SER A 135 -16.74 6.14 3.58
C SER A 135 -17.45 6.52 2.29
N ASN A 136 -16.78 7.23 1.38
CA ASN A 136 -17.39 7.70 0.12
C ASN A 136 -17.20 6.74 -1.05
N LYS A 137 -16.14 5.94 -1.05
CA LYS A 137 -15.75 5.07 -2.19
C LYS A 137 -15.77 3.58 -1.86
N CYS A 138 -15.83 3.21 -0.59
CA CYS A 138 -16.08 1.83 -0.17
C CYS A 138 -17.59 1.63 0.00
N ASP A 139 -18.36 1.83 -1.07
CA ASP A 139 -19.64 1.14 -1.21
C ASP A 139 -19.34 -0.30 -1.66
N SER A 140 -18.63 -1.03 -0.80
CA SER A 140 -18.37 -2.44 -1.04
C SER A 140 -19.39 -3.22 -0.21
N ASN A 141 -20.19 -4.05 -0.90
CA ASN A 141 -20.97 -5.11 -0.25
C ASN A 141 -20.11 -5.88 0.77
N SER A 142 -18.78 -5.94 0.57
CA SER A 142 -17.83 -6.55 1.49
C SER A 142 -17.76 -5.87 2.86
N LEU A 143 -17.72 -4.53 2.92
CA LEU A 143 -17.73 -3.81 4.21
C LEU A 143 -19.07 -3.97 4.92
N GLU A 144 -20.18 -3.87 4.17
CA GLU A 144 -21.52 -4.11 4.73
C GLU A 144 -21.65 -5.53 5.28
N VAL A 145 -21.25 -6.54 4.51
CA VAL A 145 -21.25 -7.94 4.95
C VAL A 145 -20.36 -8.14 6.17
N ALA A 146 -19.17 -7.54 6.21
CA ALA A 146 -18.28 -7.61 7.38
C ALA A 146 -18.93 -7.00 8.63
N LEU A 147 -19.58 -5.85 8.50
CA LEU A 147 -20.21 -5.14 9.63
C LEU A 147 -21.50 -5.80 10.10
N GLN A 148 -22.26 -6.44 9.21
CA GLN A 148 -23.49 -7.17 9.53
C GLN A 148 -23.23 -8.61 9.97
N SER A 149 -22.03 -9.14 9.73
CA SER A 149 -21.68 -10.51 10.11
C SER A 149 -21.74 -10.72 11.62
N GLU A 150 -22.42 -11.79 12.02
CA GLU A 150 -22.50 -12.27 13.40
C GLU A 150 -21.54 -13.44 13.67
N TYR A 151 -20.71 -13.82 12.69
CA TYR A 151 -19.73 -14.90 12.87
C TYR A 151 -18.65 -14.50 13.88
N THR A 152 -18.11 -15.50 14.56
CA THR A 152 -17.07 -15.35 15.60
C THR A 152 -16.06 -16.48 15.50
N ARG A 153 -14.94 -16.41 16.24
CA ARG A 153 -14.02 -17.56 16.37
C ARG A 153 -14.72 -18.87 16.77
N ASN A 154 -15.71 -18.79 17.67
CA ASN A 154 -16.41 -19.98 18.18
C ASN A 154 -17.52 -20.48 17.23
N SER A 155 -17.96 -19.62 16.31
CA SER A 155 -18.91 -19.96 15.26
C SER A 155 -18.51 -19.22 13.98
N PRO A 156 -17.44 -19.68 13.29
CA PRO A 156 -16.93 -19.00 12.10
C PRO A 156 -17.78 -19.34 10.88
N SER A 157 -17.64 -18.58 9.79
CA SER A 157 -18.42 -18.84 8.59
C SER A 157 -18.08 -20.20 7.94
N PRO A 158 -19.00 -20.78 7.15
CA PRO A 158 -18.70 -21.95 6.33
C PRO A 158 -17.49 -21.75 5.39
N ASN A 159 -17.29 -20.53 4.89
CA ASN A 159 -16.15 -20.19 4.03
C ASN A 159 -14.83 -20.25 4.80
N TYR A 160 -14.78 -19.71 6.02
CA TYR A 160 -13.61 -19.84 6.87
C TYR A 160 -13.27 -21.30 7.18
N LEU A 161 -14.27 -22.11 7.54
CA LEU A 161 -14.06 -23.55 7.80
C LEU A 161 -13.53 -24.29 6.56
N SER A 162 -14.06 -23.95 5.38
CA SER A 162 -13.58 -24.46 4.10
C SER A 162 -12.12 -24.09 3.85
N LEU A 163 -11.76 -22.81 4.04
CA LEU A 163 -10.39 -22.32 3.89
C LEU A 163 -9.43 -23.02 4.85
N ILE A 164 -9.80 -23.21 6.13
CA ILE A 164 -8.98 -23.97 7.08
C ILE A 164 -8.69 -25.38 6.53
N GLY A 165 -9.69 -26.06 5.97
CA GLY A 165 -9.51 -27.37 5.33
C GLY A 165 -8.55 -27.33 4.13
N LEU A 166 -8.68 -26.31 3.28
CA LEU A 166 -7.83 -26.13 2.09
C LEU A 166 -6.37 -25.85 2.45
N TYR A 167 -6.12 -24.96 3.42
CA TYR A 167 -4.77 -24.65 3.89
C TYR A 167 -4.13 -25.81 4.66
N ASN A 168 -4.90 -26.54 5.49
CA ASN A 168 -4.42 -27.77 6.12
C ASN A 168 -3.93 -28.77 5.07
N LYS A 169 -4.68 -28.92 3.97
CA LYS A 169 -4.29 -29.81 2.87
C LYS A 169 -2.97 -29.38 2.23
N LEU A 170 -2.76 -28.08 2.01
CA LEU A 170 -1.49 -27.57 1.48
C LEU A 170 -0.30 -27.79 2.43
N HIS A 171 -0.53 -27.74 3.75
CA HIS A 171 0.51 -28.09 4.73
C HIS A 171 0.89 -29.59 4.71
N VAL A 172 -0.04 -30.47 4.34
CA VAL A 172 0.17 -31.93 4.29
C VAL A 172 0.71 -32.37 2.93
N ASP A 173 0.10 -31.90 1.85
CA ASP A 173 0.35 -32.38 0.49
C ASP A 173 1.45 -31.57 -0.22
N GLY A 174 1.72 -30.35 0.25
CA GLY A 174 2.49 -29.35 -0.49
C GLY A 174 1.63 -28.61 -1.52
N ASP A 175 2.27 -27.77 -2.33
CA ASP A 175 1.64 -27.07 -3.45
C ASP A 175 2.05 -27.75 -4.75
N LEU A 176 1.18 -28.63 -5.25
CA LEU A 176 1.42 -29.40 -6.48
C LEU A 176 1.52 -28.51 -7.72
N ASN A 177 0.82 -27.36 -7.73
CA ASN A 177 0.85 -26.44 -8.86
C ASN A 177 2.20 -25.74 -8.95
N SER A 178 2.72 -25.29 -7.81
CA SER A 178 4.03 -24.64 -7.71
C SER A 178 5.20 -25.61 -7.50
N LYS A 179 4.93 -26.92 -7.43
CA LYS A 179 5.90 -27.98 -7.11
C LYS A 179 6.66 -27.73 -5.80
N GLU A 180 6.01 -27.12 -4.83
CA GLU A 180 6.58 -26.87 -3.51
C GLU A 180 6.25 -28.04 -2.58
N GLU A 181 7.27 -28.60 -1.94
CA GLU A 181 7.08 -29.74 -1.03
C GLU A 181 6.35 -29.30 0.24
N ALA A 182 5.59 -30.23 0.84
CA ALA A 182 4.86 -30.03 2.09
C ALA A 182 5.71 -29.42 3.21
N LYS A 183 7.03 -29.68 3.26
CA LYS A 183 7.94 -29.10 4.25
C LYS A 183 8.27 -27.62 3.99
N GLU A 184 8.17 -27.14 2.75
CA GLU A 184 8.55 -25.78 2.35
C GLU A 184 7.37 -24.81 2.33
N VAL A 185 6.16 -25.29 2.00
CA VAL A 185 4.95 -24.44 1.90
C VAL A 185 4.71 -23.65 3.19
N TYR A 186 4.50 -22.34 3.07
CA TYR A 186 4.24 -21.43 4.20
C TYR A 186 5.36 -21.42 5.26
N ALA A 187 6.62 -21.38 4.82
CA ALA A 187 7.77 -21.25 5.72
C ALA A 187 7.82 -19.93 6.53
N GLY A 188 6.87 -19.00 6.36
CA GLY A 188 6.79 -17.73 7.09
C GLY A 188 7.75 -16.64 6.59
N ARG A 189 8.04 -16.63 5.29
CA ARG A 189 9.01 -15.69 4.68
C ARG A 189 8.50 -14.26 4.52
N SER A 190 7.19 -14.03 4.67
CA SER A 190 6.56 -12.71 4.43
C SER A 190 7.11 -11.62 5.36
N ILE A 191 7.60 -11.98 6.56
CA ILE A 191 8.18 -11.02 7.51
C ILE A 191 9.54 -10.46 7.09
N MET A 192 10.26 -11.13 6.19
CA MET A 192 11.65 -10.82 5.85
C MET A 192 11.82 -9.38 5.36
N HIS A 193 10.83 -8.85 4.64
CA HIS A 193 10.83 -7.49 4.11
C HIS A 193 10.61 -6.41 5.19
N TRP A 194 10.14 -6.81 6.36
CA TRP A 194 9.66 -5.91 7.41
C TRP A 194 10.48 -5.98 8.69
N ILE A 195 11.57 -6.77 8.71
CA ILE A 195 12.38 -7.01 9.91
C ILE A 195 12.83 -5.71 10.58
N ASN A 196 13.28 -4.72 9.80
CA ASN A 196 13.78 -3.45 10.33
C ASN A 196 12.65 -2.53 10.79
N GLN A 197 11.54 -2.49 10.07
CA GLN A 197 10.36 -1.71 10.43
C GLN A 197 9.76 -2.24 11.74
N ILE A 198 9.66 -3.56 11.87
CA ILE A 198 9.19 -4.23 13.09
C ILE A 198 10.17 -3.97 14.25
N LYS A 199 11.50 -4.02 14.02
CA LYS A 199 12.49 -3.64 15.04
C LYS A 199 12.29 -2.21 15.54
N ASN A 200 12.09 -1.27 14.62
CA ASN A 200 11.86 0.13 14.98
C ASN A 200 10.56 0.30 15.78
N LEU A 201 9.50 -0.44 15.42
CA LEU A 201 8.24 -0.42 16.15
C LEU A 201 8.37 -1.02 17.55
N ILE A 202 9.10 -2.12 17.69
CA ILE A 202 9.43 -2.74 18.99
C ILE A 202 10.16 -1.73 19.88
N ALA A 203 11.18 -1.05 19.35
CA ALA A 203 11.93 -0.04 20.09
C ALA A 203 11.07 1.19 20.46
N LEU A 204 10.22 1.65 19.52
CA LEU A 204 9.33 2.79 19.73
C LEU A 204 8.29 2.54 20.83
N THR A 205 7.86 1.29 20.97
CA THR A 205 6.80 0.88 21.92
C THR A 205 7.33 0.21 23.18
N ASP A 206 8.67 0.11 23.32
CA ASP A 206 9.33 -0.63 24.39
C ASP A 206 8.74 -2.04 24.58
N SER A 207 8.50 -2.74 23.46
CA SER A 207 7.81 -4.04 23.44
C SER A 207 8.75 -5.18 23.84
N GLN A 208 8.28 -6.06 24.71
CA GLN A 208 9.07 -7.19 25.24
C GLN A 208 8.61 -8.55 24.73
N ASP A 209 7.35 -8.70 24.32
CA ASP A 209 6.81 -9.95 23.76
C ASP A 209 5.99 -9.69 22.50
N LEU A 210 5.99 -10.67 21.58
CA LEU A 210 5.24 -10.58 20.34
C LEU A 210 4.54 -11.86 19.94
N LEU A 211 3.43 -11.68 19.23
CA LEU A 211 2.69 -12.73 18.54
C LEU A 211 2.79 -12.52 17.03
N ASP A 212 3.18 -13.55 16.30
CA ASP A 212 3.00 -13.64 14.86
C ASP A 212 1.70 -14.38 14.56
N TYR A 213 0.66 -13.61 14.23
CA TYR A 213 -0.68 -14.07 13.88
C TYR A 213 -0.73 -14.40 12.39
N GLY A 214 -0.72 -15.70 12.08
CA GLY A 214 -0.61 -16.25 10.74
C GLY A 214 0.82 -16.58 10.33
N SER A 215 1.67 -17.00 11.28
CA SER A 215 3.12 -17.18 11.11
C SER A 215 3.57 -18.23 10.08
N GLY A 216 2.64 -18.91 9.40
CA GLY A 216 2.93 -20.11 8.62
C GLY A 216 3.51 -21.21 9.54
N LYS A 217 4.73 -21.65 9.24
CA LYS A 217 5.50 -22.61 10.03
C LYS A 217 6.52 -21.98 10.98
N GLY A 218 6.65 -20.66 11.01
CA GLY A 218 7.56 -19.98 11.93
C GLY A 218 9.06 -20.23 11.69
N PHE A 219 9.48 -20.78 10.55
CA PHE A 219 10.88 -21.14 10.30
C PHE A 219 11.81 -19.92 10.29
N GLN A 220 11.30 -18.75 9.93
CA GLN A 220 11.99 -17.47 10.00
C GLN A 220 12.53 -17.14 11.40
N TYR A 221 11.91 -17.65 12.46
CA TYR A 221 12.31 -17.36 13.84
C TYR A 221 13.41 -18.30 14.36
N HIS A 222 13.65 -19.42 13.68
CA HIS A 222 14.62 -20.43 14.12
C HIS A 222 15.83 -20.56 13.18
N ASN A 223 15.68 -20.19 11.91
CA ASN A 223 16.67 -20.45 10.87
C ASN A 223 17.07 -19.16 10.13
N LEU A 224 17.36 -18.08 10.86
CA LEU A 224 17.75 -16.81 10.26
C LEU A 224 18.93 -16.16 10.99
N SER A 225 19.99 -15.85 10.23
CA SER A 225 21.11 -15.05 10.72
C SER A 225 21.08 -13.66 10.10
N LEU A 226 21.27 -12.64 10.93
CA LEU A 226 21.16 -11.22 10.56
C LEU A 226 22.41 -10.48 11.01
N GLU A 227 22.80 -9.45 10.26
CA GLU A 227 23.85 -8.50 10.67
C GLU A 227 23.17 -7.16 11.00
N GLY A 228 23.42 -6.64 12.19
CA GLY A 228 22.92 -5.32 12.61
C GLY A 228 23.77 -4.18 12.09
N ASP A 229 23.23 -2.96 12.17
CA ASP A 229 23.97 -1.73 11.82
C ASP A 229 25.21 -1.52 12.71
N ASP A 230 25.25 -2.22 13.85
CA ASP A 230 26.37 -2.31 14.79
C ASP A 230 27.42 -3.36 14.39
N GLN A 231 27.29 -3.98 13.21
CA GLN A 231 28.11 -5.10 12.72
C GLN A 231 28.05 -6.34 13.62
N ILE A 232 27.06 -6.43 14.51
CA ILE A 232 26.84 -7.60 15.34
C ILE A 232 26.01 -8.61 14.55
N ARG A 233 26.46 -9.87 14.58
CA ARG A 233 25.75 -10.98 13.97
C ARG A 233 24.80 -11.64 14.97
N TYR A 234 23.52 -11.64 14.64
CA TYR A 234 22.46 -12.27 15.40
C TYR A 234 22.09 -13.64 14.80
N GLN A 235 21.74 -14.60 15.65
CA GLN A 235 21.41 -15.97 15.26
C GLN A 235 19.89 -16.24 15.20
N SER A 236 19.09 -15.27 15.65
CA SER A 236 17.65 -15.33 15.60
C SER A 236 17.04 -13.93 15.49
N LEU A 237 15.79 -13.85 15.05
CA LEU A 237 15.00 -12.61 15.10
C LEU A 237 14.76 -12.16 16.54
N GLN A 238 14.61 -13.10 17.47
CA GLN A 238 14.41 -12.79 18.89
C GLN A 238 15.59 -12.01 19.46
N ASP A 239 16.82 -12.46 19.20
CA ASP A 239 18.04 -11.75 19.63
C ASP A 239 18.18 -10.40 18.92
N TYR A 240 17.89 -10.37 17.61
CA TYR A 240 18.01 -9.17 16.78
C TYR A 240 17.06 -8.05 17.22
N TRP A 241 15.83 -8.43 17.58
CA TRP A 241 14.81 -7.51 18.08
C TRP A 241 14.89 -7.25 19.58
N LYS A 242 15.67 -8.05 20.32
CA LYS A 242 15.82 -7.95 21.78
C LYS A 242 14.49 -8.08 22.51
N VAL A 243 13.69 -9.09 22.13
CA VAL A 243 12.43 -9.42 22.80
C VAL A 243 12.57 -10.71 23.61
N ASP A 244 11.84 -10.81 24.70
CA ASP A 244 11.86 -11.95 25.62
C ASP A 244 11.12 -13.16 25.04
N GLU A 245 10.09 -12.94 24.21
CA GLU A 245 9.25 -14.00 23.70
C GLU A 245 8.71 -13.69 22.30
N ILE A 246 8.77 -14.70 21.42
CA ILE A 246 8.06 -14.75 20.14
C ILE A 246 7.11 -15.94 20.16
N CYS A 247 5.81 -15.68 20.02
CA CYS A 247 4.80 -16.71 19.86
C CYS A 247 4.34 -16.80 18.40
N CYS A 248 4.26 -18.02 17.86
CA CYS A 248 3.71 -18.27 16.53
C CYS A 248 2.28 -18.81 16.66
N TYR A 249 1.34 -18.22 15.92
CA TYR A 249 -0.02 -18.72 15.78
C TYR A 249 -0.37 -18.91 14.31
N ASN A 250 -0.87 -20.09 13.97
CA ASN A 250 -1.43 -20.38 12.66
C ASN A 250 -2.54 -21.45 12.80
N PRO A 251 -3.82 -21.12 12.53
CA PRO A 251 -4.93 -22.04 12.72
C PRO A 251 -4.88 -23.30 11.83
N THR A 252 -4.03 -23.29 10.79
CA THR A 252 -3.92 -24.37 9.80
C THR A 252 -2.63 -25.20 9.93
N TYR A 253 -1.78 -24.88 10.91
CA TYR A 253 -0.53 -25.61 11.14
C TYR A 253 -0.46 -26.17 12.56
N PRO A 254 -0.58 -27.51 12.77
CA PRO A 254 -0.75 -28.10 14.10
C PRO A 254 0.27 -27.65 15.17
N PRO A 255 1.58 -27.50 14.88
CA PRO A 255 2.55 -26.99 15.86
C PRO A 255 2.26 -25.57 16.37
N HIS A 256 1.51 -24.77 15.61
CA HIS A 256 1.17 -23.38 15.93
C HIS A 256 -0.36 -23.15 15.99
N GLN A 257 -1.15 -24.22 16.03
CA GLN A 257 -2.60 -24.15 15.97
C GLN A 257 -3.25 -23.71 17.28
N LYS A 258 -2.52 -23.84 18.40
CA LYS A 258 -3.05 -23.48 19.72
C LYS A 258 -3.27 -21.97 19.80
N PHE A 259 -4.52 -21.58 20.04
CA PHE A 259 -4.87 -20.17 20.21
C PHE A 259 -4.11 -19.54 21.38
N PRO A 260 -3.60 -18.29 21.25
CA PRO A 260 -2.83 -17.66 22.31
C PRO A 260 -3.66 -17.46 23.59
N GLN A 261 -3.02 -17.65 24.75
CA GLN A 261 -3.68 -17.61 26.07
C GLN A 261 -3.42 -16.31 26.84
N LYS A 262 -2.64 -15.40 26.27
CA LYS A 262 -2.34 -14.08 26.82
C LYS A 262 -2.34 -13.04 25.70
N ARG A 263 -2.32 -11.76 26.07
CA ARG A 263 -2.04 -10.64 25.17
C ARG A 263 -0.53 -10.43 25.07
N TYR A 264 -0.08 -9.85 23.97
CA TYR A 264 1.31 -9.54 23.64
C TYR A 264 1.47 -8.04 23.42
N ASP A 265 2.65 -7.49 23.68
CA ASP A 265 2.92 -6.08 23.45
C ASP A 265 2.67 -5.70 21.99
N ILE A 266 3.15 -6.54 21.06
CA ILE A 266 2.90 -6.40 19.63
C ILE A 266 2.29 -7.67 19.03
N VAL A 267 1.29 -7.47 18.16
CA VAL A 267 0.79 -8.53 17.26
C VAL A 267 1.20 -8.17 15.84
N ILE A 268 1.88 -9.10 15.19
CA ILE A 268 2.30 -9.02 13.79
C ILE A 268 1.34 -9.89 12.97
N SER A 269 0.86 -9.39 11.84
CA SER A 269 0.06 -10.16 10.90
C SER A 269 0.47 -9.81 9.48
N THR A 270 1.28 -10.67 8.87
CA THR A 270 1.73 -10.51 7.49
C THR A 270 1.13 -11.61 6.65
N ASP A 271 0.46 -11.25 5.54
CA ASP A 271 -0.05 -12.22 4.56
C ASP A 271 -1.17 -13.12 5.14
N VAL A 272 -2.21 -12.50 5.69
CA VAL A 272 -3.34 -13.16 6.38
C VAL A 272 -4.69 -12.59 5.97
N LEU A 273 -4.87 -11.28 6.09
CA LEU A 273 -6.17 -10.63 5.95
C LEU A 273 -6.72 -10.72 4.51
N GLU A 274 -5.84 -10.76 3.51
CA GLU A 274 -6.16 -10.97 2.11
C GLU A 274 -6.75 -12.36 1.81
N HIS A 275 -6.51 -13.34 2.68
CA HIS A 275 -7.01 -14.72 2.59
C HIS A 275 -8.33 -14.94 3.33
N CYS A 276 -8.80 -13.93 4.07
CA CYS A 276 -9.95 -14.06 4.97
C CYS A 276 -11.21 -13.53 4.29
N HIS A 277 -12.27 -14.33 4.24
CA HIS A 277 -13.55 -13.90 3.66
C HIS A 277 -14.16 -12.73 4.44
N GLN A 278 -14.91 -11.88 3.73
CA GLN A 278 -15.52 -10.66 4.25
C GLN A 278 -16.42 -10.91 5.47
N GLU A 279 -17.07 -12.07 5.55
CA GLU A 279 -17.90 -12.48 6.67
C GLU A 279 -17.09 -12.68 7.97
N ASP A 280 -15.82 -13.04 7.88
CA ASP A 280 -14.99 -13.36 9.05
C ASP A 280 -13.98 -12.24 9.38
N ILE A 281 -13.75 -11.31 8.45
CA ILE A 281 -12.72 -10.29 8.58
C ILE A 281 -12.89 -9.45 9.85
N LYS A 282 -14.15 -9.15 10.22
CA LYS A 282 -14.45 -8.32 11.39
C LYS A 282 -13.94 -8.97 12.67
N TRP A 283 -14.33 -10.22 12.95
CA TRP A 283 -13.94 -10.87 14.19
C TRP A 283 -12.45 -11.21 14.21
N ILE A 284 -11.83 -11.47 13.05
CA ILE A 284 -10.38 -11.69 12.93
C ILE A 284 -9.61 -10.41 13.28
N ILE A 285 -10.04 -9.26 12.78
CA ILE A 285 -9.46 -7.97 13.13
C ILE A 285 -9.67 -7.68 14.62
N ASP A 286 -10.90 -7.83 15.13
CA ASP A 286 -11.23 -7.65 16.55
C ASP A 286 -10.31 -8.50 17.44
N GLU A 287 -9.97 -9.71 17.00
CA GLU A 287 -9.07 -10.60 17.72
C GLU A 287 -7.61 -10.20 17.65
N ILE A 288 -7.07 -9.86 16.46
CA ILE A 288 -5.70 -9.38 16.30
C ILE A 288 -5.47 -8.17 17.23
N PHE A 289 -6.39 -7.22 17.24
CA PHE A 289 -6.33 -6.07 18.14
C PHE A 289 -6.58 -6.44 19.61
N GLY A 290 -7.47 -7.40 19.89
CA GLY A 290 -7.70 -7.92 21.24
C GLY A 290 -6.47 -8.59 21.85
N LEU A 291 -5.63 -9.22 21.03
CA LEU A 291 -4.39 -9.87 21.42
C LEU A 291 -3.22 -8.88 21.61
N ALA A 292 -3.29 -7.68 21.03
CA ALA A 292 -2.25 -6.65 21.16
C ALA A 292 -2.46 -5.76 22.39
N LYS A 293 -1.41 -5.48 23.18
CA LYS A 293 -1.43 -4.52 24.29
C LYS A 293 -1.03 -3.12 23.84
N LYS A 294 -0.03 -3.01 22.96
CA LYS A 294 0.58 -1.73 22.55
C LYS A 294 0.39 -1.43 21.08
N CYS A 295 0.65 -2.38 20.18
CA CYS A 295 0.52 -2.13 18.74
C CYS A 295 0.20 -3.38 17.91
N VAL A 296 -0.33 -3.14 16.72
CA VAL A 296 -0.51 -4.14 15.66
C VAL A 296 0.32 -3.69 14.46
N PHE A 297 1.12 -4.59 13.91
CA PHE A 297 1.75 -4.43 12.61
C PHE A 297 1.08 -5.36 11.62
N ALA A 298 0.43 -4.82 10.59
CA ALA A 298 -0.26 -5.61 9.59
C ALA A 298 0.15 -5.21 8.17
N THR A 299 0.31 -6.21 7.30
CA THR A 299 0.51 -6.01 5.85
C THR A 299 -0.52 -6.81 5.10
N ILE A 300 -1.19 -6.17 4.15
CA ILE A 300 -2.28 -6.75 3.36
C ILE A 300 -1.89 -6.63 1.90
N ALA A 301 -1.78 -7.76 1.19
CA ALA A 301 -1.60 -7.74 -0.25
C ALA A 301 -2.87 -7.22 -0.93
N CYS A 302 -2.69 -6.25 -1.83
CA CYS A 302 -3.77 -5.68 -2.66
C CYS A 302 -3.67 -6.15 -4.12
N PHE A 303 -3.12 -7.34 -4.35
CA PHE A 303 -2.92 -7.95 -5.67
C PHE A 303 -3.24 -9.45 -5.65
N VAL A 304 -3.46 -10.04 -6.81
CA VAL A 304 -3.80 -11.47 -6.98
C VAL A 304 -2.65 -12.36 -6.50
N ALA A 305 -2.94 -13.41 -5.72
CA ALA A 305 -1.93 -14.36 -5.27
C ALA A 305 -1.34 -15.12 -6.45
N GLN A 306 -0.06 -15.46 -6.39
CA GLN A 306 0.51 -16.46 -7.30
C GLN A 306 -0.06 -17.86 -7.04
N ARG A 307 -0.53 -18.11 -5.81
CA ARG A 307 -1.01 -19.40 -5.35
C ARG A 307 -2.50 -19.61 -5.63
N LEU A 308 -2.82 -20.81 -6.08
CA LEU A 308 -4.18 -21.34 -6.13
C LEU A 308 -4.39 -22.33 -4.99
N LEU A 309 -5.56 -22.28 -4.36
CA LEU A 309 -6.00 -23.27 -3.38
C LEU A 309 -6.33 -24.61 -4.07
N PRO A 310 -6.40 -25.74 -3.33
CA PRO A 310 -6.72 -27.05 -3.91
C PRO A 310 -8.04 -27.13 -4.69
N ASN A 311 -8.97 -26.21 -4.46
CA ASN A 311 -10.23 -26.10 -5.21
C ASN A 311 -10.11 -25.28 -6.51
N GLY A 312 -8.92 -24.74 -6.82
CA GLY A 312 -8.64 -23.93 -8.01
C GLY A 312 -8.88 -22.43 -7.83
N GLU A 313 -9.38 -21.98 -6.69
CA GLU A 313 -9.59 -20.56 -6.41
C GLU A 313 -8.27 -19.87 -6.04
N ASN A 314 -8.21 -18.55 -6.24
CA ASN A 314 -7.05 -17.76 -5.81
C ASN A 314 -6.99 -17.68 -4.28
N ALA A 315 -5.79 -17.78 -3.70
CA ALA A 315 -5.61 -17.70 -2.26
C ALA A 315 -6.05 -16.35 -1.68
N HIS A 316 -5.85 -15.24 -2.42
CA HIS A 316 -6.32 -13.93 -1.98
C HIS A 316 -7.79 -13.75 -2.40
N CYS A 317 -8.71 -13.97 -1.47
CA CYS A 317 -10.15 -14.03 -1.73
C CYS A 317 -10.86 -12.66 -1.59
N THR A 318 -10.20 -11.67 -1.00
CA THR A 318 -10.73 -10.30 -0.83
C THR A 318 -10.25 -9.33 -1.89
N ILE A 319 -9.33 -9.73 -2.77
CA ILE A 319 -8.92 -8.91 -3.90
C ILE A 319 -10.13 -8.69 -4.79
N ARG A 320 -10.43 -7.42 -5.02
CA ARG A 320 -11.37 -7.01 -6.05
C ARG A 320 -10.56 -6.38 -7.17
N LEU A 321 -11.06 -6.49 -8.39
CA LEU A 321 -10.63 -5.58 -9.45
C LEU A 321 -10.85 -4.19 -8.87
N GLY A 322 -9.78 -3.45 -8.62
CA GLY A 322 -9.95 -2.06 -8.28
C GLY A 322 -10.74 -1.44 -9.41
N VAL A 323 -11.80 -0.74 -9.06
CA VAL A 323 -12.46 0.15 -10.00
C VAL A 323 -11.53 1.35 -10.09
N TRP A 324 -10.42 1.17 -10.81
CA TRP A 324 -9.47 2.21 -11.17
C TRP A 324 -9.80 2.69 -12.58
#